data_AF-Q6FJ62-F1
#
_entry.id   AF-Q6FJ62-F1
#
_cell.length_a   1.000
_cell.length_b   1.000
_cell.length_c   1.000
_cell.angle_alpha   90.00
_cell.angle_beta   90.00
_cell.angle_gamma   90.00
#
_symmetry.space_group_name_H-M   'P 1'
#
loop_
_entity.id
_entity.type
_entity.pdbx_description
1 polymer ?
#
loop_
_entity_poly.entity_id
_entity_poly.type
_entity_poly.pdbx_seq_one_letter_code
_entity_poly.pdbx_strand_id
1 'polypeptide(L)'
;MNRDQKIQFRDKQIRHKYALLHAMPTIDVPELSGMYLKNFYNSVKRYQLNLPDHIVQPDKKFCGECGYIQIPDHSVDINIISGERPEISSIAKFKCKKCGHHYDETVLCRKQKVADSANISKDIGQVKKKTNNAKMRAKMRKQNSLTSLLSKKDKEKKDVTKSASMLSLDSFMKR
;
A
#
# COMPACT_ATOMS: atom_id res chain seq x y z
N MET A 1 -34.93 3.98 8.46
CA MET A 1 -33.69 3.17 8.47
C MET A 1 -32.73 3.78 9.48
N ASN A 2 -32.11 2.99 10.35
CA ASN A 2 -31.19 3.51 11.37
C ASN A 2 -29.95 4.17 10.71
N ARG A 3 -29.36 5.20 11.34
CA ARG A 3 -28.22 5.94 10.79
C ARG A 3 -27.03 5.02 10.54
N ASP A 4 -26.73 4.12 11.48
CA ASP A 4 -25.62 3.18 11.36
C ASP A 4 -25.85 2.18 10.24
N GLN A 5 -27.08 1.68 10.11
CA GLN A 5 -27.47 0.79 9.00
C GLN A 5 -27.35 1.51 7.65
N LYS A 6 -27.67 2.80 7.57
CA LYS A 6 -27.52 3.61 6.36
C LYS A 6 -26.05 3.78 5.96
N ILE A 7 -25.15 4.01 6.93
CA ILE A 7 -23.70 4.11 6.70
C ILE A 7 -23.16 2.76 6.21
N GLN A 8 -23.48 1.67 6.90
CA GLN A 8 -23.06 0.33 6.48
C GLN A 8 -23.58 -0.04 5.09
N PHE A 9 -24.83 0.31 4.78
CA PHE A 9 -25.41 0.07 3.47
C PHE A 9 -24.69 0.86 2.37
N ARG A 10 -24.41 2.15 2.62
CA ARG A 10 -23.62 3.00 1.71
C ARG A 10 -22.25 2.35 1.44
N ASP A 11 -21.54 1.95 2.48
CA ASP A 11 -20.18 1.42 2.33
C ASP A 11 -20.17 0.08 1.58
N LYS A 12 -21.15 -0.79 1.85
CA LYS A 12 -21.36 -2.04 1.07
C LYS A 12 -21.66 -1.76 -0.40
N GLN A 13 -22.54 -0.80 -0.68
CA GLN A 13 -22.90 -0.41 -2.04
C GLN A 13 -21.71 0.13 -2.83
N ILE A 14 -20.95 1.07 -2.24
CA ILE A 14 -19.77 1.65 -2.90
C ILE A 14 -18.70 0.59 -3.12
N ARG A 15 -18.44 -0.27 -2.13
CA ARG A 15 -17.49 -1.38 -2.27
C ARG A 15 -17.91 -2.35 -3.38
N HIS A 16 -19.18 -2.70 -3.44
CA HIS A 16 -19.69 -3.61 -4.47
C HIS A 16 -19.54 -3.02 -5.88
N LYS A 17 -19.91 -1.75 -6.08
CA LYS A 17 -19.75 -1.07 -7.38
C LYS A 17 -18.28 -0.99 -7.79
N TYR A 18 -17.39 -0.75 -6.84
CA TYR A 18 -15.96 -0.75 -7.11
C TYR A 18 -15.41 -2.15 -7.43
N ALA A 19 -15.89 -3.19 -6.75
CA ALA A 19 -15.53 -4.57 -7.05
C ALA A 19 -15.97 -4.98 -8.46
N LEU A 20 -17.17 -4.57 -8.90
CA LEU A 20 -17.64 -4.79 -10.27
C LEU A 20 -16.70 -4.19 -11.30
N LEU A 21 -16.20 -2.97 -11.08
CA LEU A 21 -15.21 -2.35 -11.97
C LEU A 21 -13.96 -3.22 -12.12
N HIS A 22 -13.46 -3.79 -11.03
CA HIS A 22 -12.25 -4.62 -11.01
C HIS A 22 -12.47 -6.04 -11.55
N ALA A 23 -13.73 -6.47 -11.68
CA ALA A 23 -14.07 -7.72 -12.35
C ALA A 23 -14.12 -7.55 -13.88
N MET A 24 -14.23 -6.33 -14.42
CA MET A 24 -14.32 -6.09 -15.86
C MET A 24 -13.18 -6.72 -16.69
N PRO A 25 -11.91 -6.68 -16.25
CA PRO A 25 -10.81 -7.34 -16.96
C PRO A 25 -11.00 -8.85 -17.16
N THR A 26 -11.74 -9.52 -16.26
CA THR A 26 -12.01 -10.95 -16.38
C THR A 26 -13.12 -11.28 -17.38
N ILE A 27 -14.04 -10.35 -17.62
CA ILE A 27 -15.21 -10.52 -18.49
C ILE A 27 -14.90 -10.04 -19.91
N ASP A 28 -13.93 -9.14 -20.05
CA ASP A 28 -13.41 -8.56 -21.29
C ASP A 28 -14.44 -7.86 -22.19
N VAL A 29 -15.48 -7.28 -21.59
CA VAL A 29 -16.51 -6.48 -22.29
C VAL A 29 -16.27 -4.99 -21.98
N PRO A 30 -15.61 -4.23 -22.88
CA PRO A 30 -15.23 -2.84 -22.63
C PRO A 30 -16.41 -1.86 -22.65
N GLU A 31 -17.53 -2.19 -23.28
CA GLU A 31 -18.71 -1.32 -23.36
C GLU A 31 -19.33 -1.09 -21.98
N LEU A 32 -19.25 -2.09 -21.11
CA LEU A 32 -19.80 -2.04 -19.77
C LEU A 32 -18.94 -1.21 -18.81
N SER A 33 -17.63 -1.10 -19.03
CA SER A 33 -16.74 -0.42 -18.10
C SER A 33 -17.11 1.06 -17.93
N GLY A 34 -17.41 1.75 -19.03
CA GLY A 34 -17.84 3.16 -18.99
C GLY A 34 -19.16 3.34 -18.23
N MET A 35 -20.12 2.43 -18.43
CA MET A 35 -21.41 2.47 -17.74
C MET A 35 -21.26 2.25 -16.23
N TYR A 36 -20.48 1.24 -15.82
CA TYR A 36 -20.24 0.96 -14.41
C TYR A 36 -19.42 2.07 -13.74
N LEU A 37 -18.47 2.66 -14.45
CA LEU A 37 -17.64 3.75 -13.93
C LEU A 37 -18.48 5.00 -13.68
N LYS A 38 -19.34 5.35 -14.64
CA LYS A 38 -20.32 6.44 -14.50
C LYS A 38 -21.28 6.19 -13.33
N ASN A 39 -21.78 4.96 -13.17
CA ASN A 39 -22.62 4.60 -12.02
C ASN A 39 -21.88 4.74 -10.68
N PHE A 40 -20.61 4.33 -10.63
CA PHE A 40 -19.77 4.50 -9.44
C PHE A 40 -19.59 5.97 -9.07
N TYR A 41 -19.16 6.82 -10.00
CA TYR A 41 -18.99 8.26 -9.75
C TYR A 41 -20.30 8.95 -9.37
N ASN A 42 -21.41 8.60 -10.02
CA ASN A 42 -22.74 9.11 -9.64
C ASN A 42 -23.12 8.73 -8.20
N SER A 43 -22.75 7.54 -7.76
CA SER A 43 -23.03 7.07 -6.40
C SER A 43 -22.19 7.84 -5.38
N VAL A 44 -20.89 7.98 -5.64
CA VAL A 44 -19.97 8.74 -4.80
C VAL A 44 -20.43 10.21 -4.69
N LYS A 45 -20.82 10.84 -5.80
CA LYS A 45 -21.35 12.20 -5.83
C LYS A 45 -22.63 12.34 -4.99
N ARG A 46 -23.56 11.38 -5.07
CA ARG A 46 -24.80 11.37 -4.26
C ARG A 46 -24.52 11.28 -2.76
N TYR A 47 -23.49 10.54 -2.36
CA TYR A 47 -23.10 10.39 -0.96
C TYR A 47 -22.09 11.43 -0.47
N GLN A 48 -21.68 12.37 -1.33
CA GLN A 48 -20.69 13.41 -1.03
C GLN A 48 -19.40 12.85 -0.42
N LEU A 49 -18.92 11.72 -0.98
CA LEU A 49 -17.69 11.08 -0.53
C LEU A 49 -16.51 11.68 -1.29
N ASN A 50 -15.45 12.02 -0.57
CA ASN A 50 -14.18 12.43 -1.17
C ASN A 50 -13.42 11.17 -1.58
N LEU A 51 -13.19 11.02 -2.89
CA LEU A 51 -12.33 9.96 -3.42
C LEU A 51 -10.87 10.41 -3.46
N PRO A 52 -9.92 9.48 -3.32
CA PRO A 52 -8.52 9.75 -3.58
C PRO A 52 -8.24 10.20 -5.02
N ASP A 53 -7.26 11.10 -5.19
CA ASP A 53 -6.92 11.71 -6.48
C ASP A 53 -6.56 10.70 -7.58
N HIS A 54 -5.92 9.58 -7.22
CA HIS A 54 -5.54 8.53 -8.17
C HIS A 54 -6.74 7.81 -8.82
N ILE A 55 -7.94 7.92 -8.26
CA ILE A 55 -9.19 7.36 -8.81
C ILE A 55 -9.96 8.41 -9.60
N VAL A 56 -9.82 9.69 -9.23
CA VAL A 56 -10.56 10.81 -9.83
C VAL A 56 -9.86 11.35 -11.06
N GLN A 57 -8.52 11.35 -11.07
CA GLN A 57 -7.75 11.86 -12.18
C GLN A 57 -7.96 11.00 -13.44
N PRO A 58 -8.22 11.64 -14.60
CA PRO A 58 -8.29 10.91 -15.86
C PRO A 58 -6.95 10.25 -16.14
N ASP A 59 -6.99 9.08 -16.77
CA ASP A 59 -5.84 8.35 -17.30
C ASP A 59 -4.77 7.88 -16.30
N LYS A 60 -5.06 7.90 -14.99
CA LYS A 60 -4.19 7.24 -13.99
C LYS A 60 -4.56 5.80 -13.67
N LYS A 61 -5.87 5.56 -13.50
CA LYS A 61 -6.39 4.25 -13.11
C LYS A 61 -7.42 3.72 -14.11
N PHE A 62 -8.23 4.64 -14.64
CA PHE A 62 -9.19 4.35 -15.68
C PHE A 62 -8.84 5.19 -16.90
N CYS A 63 -9.06 4.65 -18.09
CA CYS A 63 -8.98 5.41 -19.32
C CYS A 63 -10.05 6.50 -19.34
N GLY A 64 -9.68 7.73 -19.71
CA GLY A 64 -10.58 8.88 -19.80
C GLY A 64 -11.68 8.72 -20.85
N GLU A 65 -11.46 7.89 -21.87
CA GLU A 65 -12.40 7.70 -22.97
C GLU A 65 -13.34 6.50 -22.75
N CYS A 66 -12.80 5.28 -22.58
CA CYS A 66 -13.61 4.07 -22.42
C CYS A 66 -13.96 3.71 -20.96
N GLY A 67 -13.29 4.34 -19.97
CA GLY A 67 -13.48 4.02 -18.56
C GLY A 67 -12.95 2.64 -18.13
N TYR A 68 -12.19 1.96 -19.00
CA TYR A 68 -11.60 0.65 -18.69
C TYR A 68 -10.40 0.79 -17.74
N ILE A 69 -10.19 -0.19 -16.87
CA ILE A 69 -9.08 -0.17 -15.91
C ILE A 69 -7.76 -0.33 -16.65
N GLN A 70 -6.81 0.53 -16.33
CA GLN A 70 -5.45 0.47 -16.83
C GLN A 70 -4.65 -0.55 -16.02
N ILE A 71 -4.30 -1.66 -16.67
CA ILE A 71 -3.47 -2.73 -16.15
C ILE A 71 -2.33 -2.87 -17.17
N PRO A 72 -1.07 -2.70 -16.74
CA PRO A 72 0.08 -2.95 -17.60
C PRO A 72 0.00 -4.33 -18.24
N ASP A 73 0.45 -4.44 -19.49
CA ASP A 73 0.47 -5.64 -20.33
C ASP A 73 -0.92 -6.16 -20.77
N HIS A 74 -1.97 -6.00 -19.95
CA HIS A 74 -3.31 -6.46 -20.28
C HIS A 74 -4.13 -5.44 -21.07
N SER A 75 -4.29 -4.22 -20.55
CA SER A 75 -5.17 -3.20 -21.15
C SER A 75 -4.42 -1.97 -21.67
N VAL A 76 -3.17 -1.79 -21.26
CA VAL A 76 -2.33 -0.66 -21.67
C VAL A 76 -0.94 -1.14 -22.10
N ASP A 77 -0.49 -0.65 -23.25
CA ASP A 77 0.90 -0.74 -23.68
C ASP A 77 1.65 0.51 -23.22
N ILE A 78 2.79 0.31 -22.57
CA ILE A 78 3.63 1.38 -22.02
C ILE A 78 4.92 1.44 -22.84
N ASN A 79 5.12 2.54 -23.55
CA ASN A 79 6.35 2.82 -24.28
C ASN A 79 7.10 3.96 -23.59
N ILE A 80 8.23 3.64 -22.98
CA ILE A 80 9.10 4.65 -22.35
C ILE A 80 10.06 5.16 -23.42
N ILE A 81 9.91 6.42 -23.81
CA ILE A 81 10.84 7.08 -24.71
C ILE A 81 11.84 7.85 -23.84
N SER A 82 13.02 7.27 -23.65
CA SER A 82 14.15 7.97 -23.04
C SER A 82 14.81 8.87 -24.08
N GLY A 83 14.79 10.18 -23.86
CA GLY A 83 15.60 11.11 -24.65
C GLY A 83 17.08 10.85 -24.42
N GLU A 84 17.90 11.03 -25.46
CA GLU A 84 19.35 10.78 -25.46
C GLU A 84 20.16 11.66 -24.48
N ARG A 85 19.52 12.60 -23.76
CA ARG A 85 20.17 13.46 -22.77
C ARG A 85 19.73 13.06 -21.35
N PRO A 86 20.67 12.75 -20.44
CA PRO A 86 20.40 12.17 -19.10
C PRO A 86 19.75 13.14 -18.08
N GLU A 87 19.34 14.32 -18.52
CA GLU A 87 18.74 15.39 -17.70
C GLU A 87 17.29 15.72 -18.09
N ILE A 88 16.78 15.18 -19.20
CA ILE A 88 15.43 15.49 -19.71
C ILE A 88 14.50 14.34 -19.33
N SER A 89 13.43 14.68 -18.62
CA SER A 89 12.28 13.85 -18.26
C SER A 89 11.99 12.77 -19.31
N SER A 90 12.04 11.49 -18.90
CA SER A 90 11.57 10.40 -19.76
C SER A 90 10.06 10.51 -19.92
N ILE A 91 9.58 10.45 -21.16
CA ILE A 91 8.14 10.50 -21.44
C ILE A 91 7.65 9.08 -21.56
N ALA A 92 6.72 8.68 -20.70
CA ALA A 92 6.03 7.41 -20.81
C ALA A 92 4.77 7.64 -21.64
N LYS A 93 4.70 7.00 -22.81
CA LYS A 93 3.52 6.99 -23.67
C LYS A 93 2.71 5.76 -23.36
N PHE A 94 1.45 5.96 -22.99
CA PHE A 94 0.51 4.90 -22.69
C PHE A 94 -0.50 4.78 -23.83
N LYS A 95 -0.76 3.56 -24.27
CA LYS A 95 -1.77 3.25 -25.29
C LYS A 95 -2.79 2.27 -24.72
N CYS A 96 -4.06 2.65 -24.68
CA CYS A 96 -5.13 1.72 -24.33
C CYS A 96 -5.41 0.75 -25.50
N LYS A 97 -5.37 -0.56 -25.24
CA LYS A 97 -5.66 -1.59 -26.26
C LYS A 97 -7.14 -1.64 -26.68
N LYS A 98 -8.05 -1.18 -25.81
CA LYS A 98 -9.49 -1.31 -26.03
C LYS A 98 -10.10 -0.19 -26.88
N CYS A 99 -9.69 1.06 -26.68
CA CYS A 99 -10.18 2.20 -27.45
C CYS A 99 -9.11 2.89 -28.31
N GLY A 100 -7.83 2.54 -28.15
CA GLY A 100 -6.73 3.21 -28.86
C GLY A 100 -6.37 4.59 -28.29
N HIS A 101 -6.93 5.00 -27.15
CA HIS A 101 -6.60 6.26 -26.51
C HIS A 101 -5.13 6.32 -26.12
N HIS A 102 -4.49 7.45 -26.39
CA HIS A 102 -3.08 7.71 -26.11
C HIS A 102 -2.96 8.85 -25.11
N TYR A 103 -2.18 8.65 -24.05
CA TYR A 103 -1.81 9.71 -23.12
C TYR A 103 -0.33 9.63 -22.77
N ASP A 104 0.28 10.80 -22.58
CA ASP A 104 1.69 10.94 -22.27
C ASP A 104 1.83 11.42 -20.82
N GLU A 105 2.52 10.66 -19.98
CA GLU A 105 2.87 11.10 -18.63
C GLU A 105 4.38 11.38 -18.55
N THR A 106 4.72 12.56 -18.02
CA THR A 106 6.11 12.94 -17.81
C THR A 106 6.64 12.27 -16.55
N VAL A 107 7.54 11.31 -16.73
CA VAL A 107 8.20 10.64 -15.60
C VAL A 107 9.43 11.44 -15.24
N LEU A 108 9.31 12.21 -14.15
CA LEU A 108 10.48 12.80 -13.49
C LEU A 108 11.23 11.68 -12.76
N CYS A 109 12.25 11.12 -13.42
CA CYS A 109 13.22 10.25 -12.79
C CYS A 109 14.02 11.04 -11.74
N ARG A 110 13.50 11.15 -10.53
CA ARG A 110 14.28 11.56 -9.37
C ARG A 110 15.28 10.44 -9.12
N LYS A 111 16.54 10.62 -9.55
CA LYS A 111 17.66 9.74 -9.19
C LYS A 111 17.69 9.64 -7.67
N GLN A 112 17.05 8.62 -7.10
CA GLN A 112 17.40 8.16 -5.77
C GLN A 112 18.80 7.60 -5.95
N LYS A 113 19.79 8.27 -5.35
CA LYS A 113 21.14 7.72 -5.23
C LYS A 113 20.99 6.44 -4.42
N VAL A 114 20.84 5.32 -5.12
CA VAL A 114 21.04 4.00 -4.54
C VAL A 114 22.54 3.95 -4.26
N ALA A 115 22.88 4.13 -2.99
CA ALA A 115 24.23 3.89 -2.50
C ALA A 115 24.45 2.38 -2.51
N ASP A 116 24.75 1.84 -3.70
CA ASP A 116 25.23 0.49 -3.84
C ASP A 116 26.66 0.41 -3.31
N SER A 117 26.85 -0.65 -2.55
CA SER A 117 28.05 -0.97 -1.80
C SER A 117 29.09 -1.58 -2.75
N ALA A 118 30.24 -0.94 -2.92
CA ALA A 118 31.57 -1.56 -2.95
C ALA A 118 32.65 -0.56 -3.41
N ASN A 119 33.79 -0.61 -2.71
CA ASN A 119 35.11 -0.07 -3.06
C ASN A 119 35.38 1.43 -2.84
N ILE A 120 35.52 1.82 -1.58
CA ILE A 120 36.36 2.95 -1.18
C ILE A 120 37.65 2.38 -0.56
N SER A 121 38.74 2.45 -1.31
CA SER A 121 40.08 2.26 -0.78
C SER A 121 40.68 3.62 -0.43
N LYS A 122 40.95 3.76 0.88
CA LYS A 122 41.95 4.59 1.55
C LYS A 122 41.94 6.09 1.24
N ASP A 123 41.44 6.86 2.21
CA ASP A 123 42.26 7.96 2.72
C ASP A 123 42.15 8.09 4.24
N ILE A 124 43.28 8.36 4.86
CA ILE A 124 43.54 8.31 6.30
C ILE A 124 43.32 9.72 6.86
N GLY A 125 42.30 9.89 7.70
CA GLY A 125 42.08 11.10 8.49
C GLY A 125 41.66 10.74 9.91
N GLN A 126 42.57 10.93 10.86
CA GLN A 126 42.40 10.56 12.26
C GLN A 126 41.46 11.50 13.05
N VAL A 127 40.90 10.90 14.11
CA VAL A 127 40.42 11.47 15.39
C VAL A 127 39.01 12.09 15.45
N LYS A 128 38.06 11.35 16.05
CA LYS A 128 37.56 11.55 17.44
C LYS A 128 36.59 10.44 17.86
N LYS A 129 36.93 9.74 18.94
CA LYS A 129 36.20 8.63 19.58
C LYS A 129 34.72 8.99 19.83
N LYS A 130 33.77 8.22 19.25
CA LYS A 130 32.39 8.08 19.75
C LYS A 130 32.13 6.63 20.14
N THR A 131 32.53 6.29 21.36
CA THR A 131 32.16 5.03 21.99
C THR A 131 30.66 5.01 22.30
N ASN A 132 30.02 3.87 22.00
CA ASN A 132 28.82 3.30 22.63
C ASN A 132 27.44 3.41 21.95
N ASN A 133 27.23 4.15 20.86
CA ASN A 133 25.88 4.20 20.26
C ASN A 133 25.55 2.98 19.37
N ALA A 134 26.54 2.44 18.65
CA ALA A 134 26.35 1.28 17.77
C ALA A 134 26.15 -0.04 18.55
N LYS A 135 26.84 -0.23 19.69
CA LYS A 135 26.66 -1.39 20.57
C LYS A 135 25.28 -1.39 21.24
N MET A 136 24.78 -0.21 21.64
CA MET A 136 23.42 -0.05 22.17
C MET A 136 22.35 -0.35 21.12
N ARG A 137 22.51 0.16 19.89
CA ARG A 137 21.58 -0.11 18.79
C ARG A 137 21.57 -1.60 18.39
N ALA A 138 22.71 -2.28 18.44
CA ALA A 138 22.79 -3.73 18.23
C ALA A 138 22.12 -4.55 19.35
N LYS A 139 22.26 -4.13 20.62
CA LYS A 139 21.56 -4.76 21.75
C LYS A 139 20.03 -4.55 21.66
N MET A 140 19.58 -3.36 21.27
CA MET A 140 18.14 -3.07 21.08
C MET A 140 17.55 -3.88 19.92
N ARG A 141 18.30 -4.09 18.83
CA ARG A 141 17.88 -4.97 17.73
C ARG A 141 17.75 -6.43 18.17
N LYS A 142 18.63 -6.92 19.06
CA LYS A 142 18.53 -8.28 19.63
C LYS A 142 17.33 -8.45 20.58
N GLN A 143 16.94 -7.40 21.31
CA GLN A 143 15.79 -7.42 22.21
C GLN A 143 14.43 -7.37 21.49
N ASN A 144 14.39 -6.84 20.26
CA ASN A 144 13.18 -6.71 19.42
C ASN A 144 12.94 -7.89 18.47
N SER A 145 13.66 -8.99 18.63
CA SER A 145 13.36 -10.23 17.90
C SER A 145 12.07 -10.86 18.44
N LEU A 146 11.22 -11.38 17.54
CA LEU A 146 9.94 -12.02 17.85
C LEU A 146 10.05 -13.10 18.94
N THR A 147 11.16 -13.85 18.97
CA THR A 147 11.43 -14.86 20.00
C THR A 147 11.64 -14.28 21.41
N SER A 148 12.19 -13.05 21.52
CA SER A 148 12.33 -12.32 22.80
C SER A 148 10.98 -11.74 23.27
N LEU A 149 10.14 -11.28 22.35
CA LEU A 149 8.81 -10.76 22.68
C LEU A 149 7.83 -11.87 23.10
N LEU A 150 7.88 -13.04 22.44
CA LEU A 150 7.07 -14.20 22.81
C LEU A 150 7.47 -14.74 24.19
N SER A 151 8.77 -14.91 24.43
CA SER A 151 9.26 -15.39 25.73
C SER A 151 9.02 -14.40 26.89
N LYS A 152 8.97 -13.08 26.63
CA LYS A 152 8.52 -12.09 27.63
C LYS A 152 7.01 -12.21 27.89
N LYS A 153 6.19 -12.32 26.84
CA LYS A 153 4.73 -12.47 26.96
C LYS A 153 4.33 -13.76 27.68
N ASP A 154 5.09 -14.84 27.48
CA ASP A 154 4.86 -16.11 28.18
C ASP A 154 5.28 -16.05 29.66
N LYS A 155 6.30 -15.25 30.00
CA LYS A 155 6.69 -14.99 31.39
C LYS A 155 5.68 -14.07 32.09
N GLU A 156 5.21 -13.01 31.43
CA GLU A 156 4.15 -12.14 31.96
C GLU A 156 2.85 -12.92 32.23
N LYS A 157 2.46 -13.85 31.35
CA LYS A 157 1.34 -14.76 31.61
C LYS A 157 1.59 -15.70 32.79
N LYS A 158 2.82 -16.16 32.99
CA LYS A 158 3.21 -16.99 34.16
C LYS A 158 3.27 -16.20 35.46
N ASP A 159 3.62 -14.92 35.41
CA ASP A 159 3.70 -14.07 36.61
C ASP A 159 2.31 -13.55 37.02
N VAL A 160 1.42 -13.29 36.06
CA VAL A 160 -0.01 -13.00 36.33
C VAL A 160 -0.73 -14.23 36.91
N THR A 161 -0.37 -15.45 36.49
CA THR A 161 -0.92 -16.68 37.09
C THR A 161 -0.33 -17.01 38.45
N LYS A 162 0.91 -16.58 38.76
CA LYS A 162 1.51 -16.71 40.10
C LYS A 162 1.01 -15.65 41.09
N SER A 163 0.76 -14.41 40.66
CA SER A 163 0.20 -13.36 41.53
C SER A 163 -1.31 -13.52 41.75
N ALA A 164 -2.02 -14.23 40.87
CA ALA A 164 -3.42 -14.64 41.08
C ALA A 164 -3.55 -15.97 41.86
N SER A 165 -2.46 -16.66 42.18
CA SER A 165 -2.44 -17.95 42.89
C SER A 165 -2.41 -17.79 44.43
N MET A 166 -3.10 -16.80 44.98
CA MET A 166 -3.42 -16.76 46.42
C MET A 166 -4.83 -17.28 46.75
N LEU A 167 -5.53 -17.89 45.79
CA LEU A 167 -6.82 -18.55 46.02
C LEU A 167 -6.85 -19.91 45.30
N SER A 168 -6.07 -20.89 45.77
CA SER A 168 -6.23 -22.28 45.31
C SER A 168 -7.30 -23.00 46.15
N LEU A 169 -8.24 -23.66 45.50
CA LEU A 169 -9.34 -24.46 46.08
C LEU A 169 -8.90 -25.55 47.08
N ASP A 170 -7.62 -25.92 47.09
CA ASP A 170 -7.06 -26.94 48.01
C ASP A 170 -7.03 -26.52 49.49
N SER A 171 -7.17 -25.22 49.81
CA SER A 171 -7.30 -24.75 51.20
C SER A 171 -8.73 -24.80 51.74
N PHE A 172 -9.74 -25.04 50.89
CA PHE A 172 -11.14 -25.19 51.29
C PHE A 172 -11.59 -26.64 51.46
N MET A 173 -10.84 -27.61 50.92
CA MET A 173 -11.21 -29.03 50.92
C MET A 173 -10.49 -29.89 51.97
N LYS A 174 -9.63 -29.31 52.80
CA LYS A 174 -9.03 -30.01 53.95
C LYS A 174 -9.83 -29.71 55.21
N ARG A 175 -10.70 -30.66 55.57
CA ARG A 175 -11.18 -30.83 56.96
C ARG A 175 -10.03 -31.29 57.85
#